data_AF-H6LFK8-F1
#
_entry.id   AF-H6LFK8-F1
#
_cell.length_a   1.000
_cell.length_b   1.000
_cell.length_c   1.000
_cell.angle_alpha   90.00
_cell.angle_beta   90.00
_cell.angle_gamma   90.00
#
_symmetry.space_group_name_H-M   'P 1'
#
loop_
_entity.id
_entity.type
_entity.pdbx_description
1 polymer ?
#
loop_
_entity_poly.entity_id
_entity_poly.type
_entity_poly.pdbx_seq_one_letter_code
_entity_poly.pdbx_strand_id
1 'polypeptide(L)'
;MEFKKVISGFKRMCAVNDCSTCPLTGVEDNCLEFLYSDPNSVEEIIAEWLENNPTKTYLTEVIKFFPDTPLHPQFGFPVGFCPCDVATNRGCEHIETPVQECLNCWNIEVF
;
A
#
# COMPACT_ATOMS: atom_id res chain seq x y z
N MET A 1 12.65 9.51 -6.82
CA MET A 1 11.38 8.74 -6.71
C MET A 1 10.42 9.25 -7.78
N GLU A 2 9.51 8.43 -8.33
CA GLU A 2 8.52 8.92 -9.32
C GLU A 2 7.38 9.68 -8.65
N PHE A 3 6.86 10.74 -9.28
CA PHE A 3 5.74 11.56 -8.77
C PHE A 3 4.55 10.73 -8.28
N LYS A 4 4.18 9.64 -8.97
CA LYS A 4 3.10 8.74 -8.54
C LYS A 4 3.36 8.09 -7.18
N LYS A 5 4.61 7.71 -6.89
CA LYS A 5 5.00 7.13 -5.61
C LYS A 5 4.95 8.17 -4.49
N VAL A 6 5.32 9.42 -4.78
CA VAL A 6 5.22 10.54 -3.82
C VAL A 6 3.76 10.72 -3.41
N ILE A 7 2.85 10.84 -4.38
CA ILE A 7 1.42 11.03 -4.10
C ILE A 7 0.80 9.83 -3.37
N SER A 8 1.17 8.60 -3.75
CA SER A 8 0.68 7.40 -3.05
C SER A 8 1.20 7.34 -1.60
N GLY A 9 2.49 7.62 -1.39
CA GLY A 9 3.09 7.65 -0.06
C GLY A 9 2.51 8.75 0.82
N PHE A 10 2.32 9.95 0.27
CA PHE A 10 1.61 11.04 0.93
C PHE A 10 0.22 10.61 1.40
N LYS A 11 -0.56 9.98 0.51
CA LYS A 11 -1.88 9.45 0.87
C LYS A 11 -1.79 8.44 2.00
N ARG A 12 -0.89 7.45 1.93
CA ARG A 12 -0.72 6.45 2.98
C ARG A 12 -0.31 7.07 4.33
N MET A 13 0.59 8.05 4.28
CA MET A 13 1.12 8.72 5.46
C MET A 13 0.10 9.67 6.10
N CYS A 14 -0.75 10.34 5.32
CA CYS A 14 -1.53 11.49 5.77
C CYS A 14 -3.04 11.43 5.51
N ALA A 15 -3.58 10.39 4.85
CA ALA A 15 -5.01 10.29 4.51
C ALA A 15 -5.97 10.14 5.70
N VAL A 16 -5.48 9.99 6.93
CA VAL A 16 -6.32 9.63 8.07
C VAL A 16 -6.92 10.86 8.78
N ASN A 17 -6.29 12.04 8.75
CA ASN A 17 -6.58 13.07 9.77
C ASN A 17 -6.62 14.54 9.29
N ASP A 18 -7.04 14.86 8.07
CA ASP A 18 -7.02 16.25 7.54
C ASP A 18 -5.67 16.95 7.75
N CYS A 19 -4.60 16.15 7.69
CA CYS A 19 -3.23 16.54 7.98
C CYS A 19 -2.90 17.01 9.40
N SER A 20 -3.87 17.10 10.32
CA SER A 20 -3.63 17.49 11.72
C SER A 20 -2.56 16.66 12.46
N THR A 21 -2.37 15.41 12.06
CA THR A 21 -1.32 14.52 12.60
C THR A 21 -0.32 14.04 11.53
N CYS A 22 -0.35 14.65 10.34
CA CYS A 22 0.52 14.26 9.25
C CYS A 22 1.95 14.68 9.60
N PRO A 23 2.96 13.81 9.46
CA PRO A 23 4.36 14.20 9.68
C PRO A 23 4.83 15.42 8.89
N LEU A 24 4.11 15.78 7.81
CA LEU A 24 4.40 16.96 6.97
C LEU A 24 3.82 18.28 7.50
N THR A 25 2.90 18.29 8.48
CA THR A 25 2.36 19.56 9.03
C THR A 25 3.28 20.25 10.02
N GLY A 26 4.46 19.68 10.30
CA GLY A 26 5.50 20.36 11.05
C GLY A 26 6.13 21.55 10.33
N VAL A 27 5.82 21.77 9.05
CA VAL A 27 6.45 22.82 8.21
C VAL A 27 5.45 23.93 7.82
N GLU A 28 4.19 23.58 7.52
CA GLU A 28 3.10 24.52 7.19
C GLU A 28 1.76 23.97 7.72
N ASP A 29 0.83 24.85 8.14
CA ASP A 29 -0.51 24.50 8.64
C ASP A 29 -1.36 23.70 7.63
N ASN A 30 -0.87 23.56 6.39
CA ASN A 30 -1.45 22.78 5.32
C ASN A 30 -0.40 21.86 4.65
N CYS A 31 -0.51 20.56 4.88
CA CYS A 31 0.35 19.53 4.27
C CYS A 31 0.38 19.54 2.73
N LEU A 32 -0.68 20.04 2.08
CA LEU A 32 -0.72 20.15 0.62
C LEU A 32 0.12 21.33 0.14
N GLU A 33 0.18 22.42 0.92
CA GLU A 33 1.00 23.58 0.59
C GLU A 33 2.48 23.20 0.58
N PHE A 34 2.92 22.43 1.59
CA PHE A 34 4.30 21.94 1.65
C PHE A 34 4.68 21.03 0.47
N LEU A 35 3.74 20.20 0.00
CA LEU A 35 3.92 19.38 -1.22
C LEU A 35 4.23 20.23 -2.45
N TYR A 36 3.67 21.44 -2.55
CA TYR A 36 3.90 22.36 -3.66
C TYR A 36 5.10 23.29 -3.43
N SER A 37 5.33 23.74 -2.20
CA SER A 37 6.36 24.72 -1.87
C SER A 37 7.77 24.10 -1.84
N ASP A 38 7.89 22.85 -1.40
CA ASP A 38 9.16 22.12 -1.39
C ASP A 38 9.00 20.61 -1.71
N PRO A 39 8.77 20.27 -2.99
CA PRO A 39 8.55 18.89 -3.41
C PRO A 39 9.77 17.98 -3.18
N ASN A 40 10.99 18.53 -3.13
CA ASN A 40 12.20 17.74 -2.92
C ASN A 40 12.28 17.23 -1.47
N SER A 41 12.09 18.13 -0.49
CA SER A 41 12.06 17.74 0.93
C SER A 41 10.91 16.79 1.23
N VAL A 42 9.74 17.01 0.62
CA VAL A 42 8.57 16.12 0.77
C VAL A 42 8.85 14.74 0.19
N GLU A 43 9.55 14.65 -0.94
CA GLU A 43 9.97 13.39 -1.51
C GLU A 43 10.88 12.60 -0.56
N GLU A 44 11.88 13.26 0.05
CA GLU A 44 12.80 12.64 1.01
C GLU A 44 12.05 12.11 2.24
N ILE A 45 11.18 12.93 2.83
CA ILE A 45 10.38 12.55 4.01
C ILE A 45 9.47 11.36 3.70
N ILE A 46 8.78 11.39 2.54
CA ILE A 46 7.92 10.28 2.14
C ILE A 46 8.74 9.02 1.86
N ALA A 47 9.91 9.13 1.23
CA ALA A 47 10.77 8.00 0.98
C ALA A 47 11.21 7.33 2.29
N GLU A 48 11.71 8.10 3.26
CA GLU A 48 12.10 7.60 4.58
C GLU A 48 10.90 6.99 5.33
N TRP A 49 9.73 7.63 5.26
CA TRP A 49 8.52 7.10 5.87
C TRP A 49 8.11 5.76 5.24
N LEU A 50 8.16 5.64 3.91
CA LEU A 50 7.81 4.42 3.18
C LEU A 50 8.76 3.26 3.48
N GLU A 51 10.05 3.52 3.64
CA GLU A 51 11.04 2.51 4.05
C GLU A 51 10.72 1.94 5.44
N ASN A 52 10.29 2.79 6.37
CA ASN A 52 9.92 2.40 7.73
C ASN A 52 8.47 1.86 7.85
N ASN A 53 7.62 2.17 6.87
CA ASN A 53 6.22 1.76 6.82
C ASN A 53 5.94 1.02 5.52
N PRO A 54 6.50 -0.20 5.35
CA PRO A 54 6.27 -0.99 4.15
C PRO A 54 4.77 -1.23 3.92
N THR A 55 4.36 -1.26 2.65
CA THR A 55 2.98 -1.57 2.29
C THR A 55 2.59 -2.92 2.89
N LYS A 56 1.54 -2.92 3.72
CA LYS A 56 0.89 -4.15 4.14
C LYS A 56 -0.10 -4.54 3.06
N THR A 57 -0.06 -5.79 2.64
CA THR A 57 -1.03 -6.38 1.73
C THR A 57 -1.60 -7.63 2.36
N TYR A 58 -2.66 -8.18 1.77
CA TYR A 58 -3.14 -9.51 2.19
C TYR A 58 -2.02 -10.54 2.18
N LEU A 59 -1.13 -10.49 1.18
CA LEU A 59 -0.01 -11.41 1.07
C LEU A 59 0.96 -11.25 2.25
N THR A 60 1.42 -10.02 2.51
CA THR A 60 2.43 -9.80 3.55
C THR A 60 1.87 -10.09 4.94
N GLU A 61 0.60 -9.79 5.19
CA GLU A 61 -0.03 -10.14 6.46
C GLU A 61 -0.22 -11.67 6.61
N VAL A 62 -0.65 -12.38 5.57
CA VAL A 62 -0.78 -13.85 5.62
C VAL A 62 0.57 -14.52 5.87
N ILE A 63 1.62 -14.15 5.13
CA ILE A 63 2.96 -14.73 5.30
C ILE A 63 3.53 -14.43 6.70
N LYS A 64 3.24 -13.25 7.26
CA LYS A 64 3.66 -12.90 8.61
C LYS A 64 3.04 -13.82 9.67
N PHE A 65 1.79 -14.23 9.51
CA PHE A 65 1.12 -15.16 10.43
C PHE A 65 1.39 -16.63 10.12
N PHE A 66 1.63 -16.95 8.83
CA PHE A 66 1.86 -18.30 8.33
C PHE A 66 3.10 -18.34 7.42
N PRO A 67 4.32 -18.34 7.99
CA PRO A 67 5.56 -18.25 7.20
C PRO A 67 5.76 -19.41 6.22
N ASP A 68 5.22 -20.58 6.55
CA ASP A 68 5.33 -21.81 5.74
C ASP A 68 4.19 -21.94 4.71
N THR A 69 3.43 -20.87 4.44
CA THR A 69 2.37 -20.88 3.42
C THR A 69 2.97 -21.25 2.05
N PRO A 70 2.48 -22.31 1.38
CA PRO A 70 3.01 -22.69 0.08
C PRO A 70 2.64 -21.63 -0.98
N LEU A 71 3.65 -21.20 -1.75
CA LEU A 71 3.52 -20.15 -2.75
C LEU A 71 3.56 -20.71 -4.17
N HIS A 72 2.82 -20.08 -5.08
CA HIS A 72 2.86 -20.39 -6.50
C HIS A 72 4.28 -20.11 -7.04
N PRO A 73 4.95 -21.08 -7.69
CA PRO A 73 6.36 -20.95 -8.03
C PRO A 73 6.67 -19.83 -9.02
N GLN A 74 5.71 -19.46 -9.87
CA GLN A 74 5.90 -18.39 -10.87
C GLN A 74 5.43 -17.00 -10.40
N PHE A 75 4.49 -16.94 -9.45
CA PHE A 75 3.76 -15.70 -9.13
C PHE A 75 3.87 -15.28 -7.66
N GLY A 76 4.35 -16.15 -6.78
CA GLY A 76 4.66 -15.78 -5.39
C GLY A 76 3.45 -15.54 -4.48
N PHE A 77 2.24 -15.95 -4.89
CA PHE A 77 1.04 -15.86 -4.04
C PHE A 77 0.61 -17.23 -3.48
N PRO A 78 -0.12 -17.29 -2.35
CA PRO A 78 -0.59 -18.51 -1.72
C PRO A 78 -1.36 -19.44 -2.66
N VAL A 79 -1.04 -20.73 -2.65
CA VAL A 79 -1.77 -21.73 -3.45
C VAL A 79 -3.08 -22.13 -2.78
N GLY A 80 -4.09 -22.44 -3.57
CA GLY A 80 -5.34 -23.08 -3.12
C GLY A 80 -6.49 -22.13 -2.79
N PHE A 81 -6.23 -20.83 -2.63
CA PHE A 81 -7.29 -19.82 -2.51
C PHE A 81 -6.79 -18.42 -2.88
N CYS A 82 -7.73 -17.54 -3.21
CA CYS A 82 -7.53 -16.14 -3.48
C CYS A 82 -8.31 -15.30 -2.47
N PRO A 83 -7.91 -14.04 -2.19
CA PRO A 83 -8.64 -13.21 -1.23
C PRO A 83 -10.12 -13.01 -1.63
N CYS A 84 -10.45 -12.98 -2.92
CA CYS A 84 -11.85 -12.93 -3.40
C CYS A 84 -12.71 -14.12 -2.99
N ASP A 85 -12.11 -15.28 -2.67
CA ASP A 85 -12.87 -16.46 -2.23
C ASP A 85 -13.47 -16.26 -0.83
N VAL A 86 -12.91 -15.34 -0.05
CA VAL A 86 -13.27 -15.11 1.36
C VAL A 86 -13.66 -13.66 1.67
N ALA A 87 -13.28 -12.70 0.81
CA ALA A 87 -13.50 -11.27 1.01
C ALA A 87 -13.98 -10.61 -0.29
N THR A 88 -15.28 -10.69 -0.55
CA THR A 88 -15.92 -10.24 -1.80
C THR A 88 -16.07 -8.71 -1.98
N ASN A 89 -15.70 -7.89 -0.98
CA ASN A 89 -16.02 -6.45 -0.95
C ASN A 89 -14.81 -5.51 -0.79
N ARG A 90 -13.59 -5.91 -1.17
CA ARG A 90 -12.35 -5.13 -0.95
C ARG A 90 -11.64 -4.69 -2.24
N GLY A 91 -12.36 -4.56 -3.36
CA GLY A 91 -11.77 -4.22 -4.66
C GLY A 91 -11.12 -5.41 -5.37
N CYS A 92 -11.51 -6.62 -4.98
CA CYS A 92 -11.13 -7.87 -5.60
C CYS A 92 -12.36 -8.39 -6.37
N GLU A 93 -12.40 -8.15 -7.67
CA GLU A 93 -13.49 -8.57 -8.56
C GLU A 93 -13.11 -9.89 -9.23
N HIS A 94 -14.00 -10.88 -9.20
CA HIS A 94 -13.85 -12.12 -9.96
C HIS A 94 -14.14 -11.84 -11.43
N ILE A 95 -13.11 -11.78 -12.26
CA ILE A 95 -13.19 -11.63 -13.72
C ILE A 95 -12.50 -12.86 -14.35
N GLU A 96 -12.56 -12.96 -15.66
CA GLU A 96 -12.41 -14.19 -16.44
C GLU A 96 -11.02 -14.86 -16.40
N THR A 97 -10.00 -14.27 -15.73
CA THR A 97 -8.65 -14.84 -15.63
C THR A 97 -8.21 -15.14 -14.18
N PRO A 98 -8.32 -16.40 -13.71
CA PRO A 98 -8.20 -16.73 -12.28
C PRO A 98 -6.84 -16.38 -11.65
N VAL A 99 -5.74 -16.48 -12.40
CA VAL A 99 -4.39 -16.40 -11.82
C VAL A 99 -3.91 -14.96 -11.62
N GLN A 100 -4.10 -14.10 -12.61
CA GLN A 100 -3.58 -12.73 -12.56
C GLN A 100 -4.43 -11.84 -11.65
N GLU A 101 -5.72 -12.13 -11.55
CA GLU A 101 -6.62 -11.44 -10.62
C GLU A 101 -6.38 -11.88 -9.18
N CYS A 102 -6.15 -13.17 -8.95
CA CYS A 102 -5.73 -13.66 -7.64
C CYS A 102 -4.46 -12.92 -7.15
N LEU A 103 -3.46 -12.79 -8.02
CA LEU A 103 -2.25 -12.03 -7.74
C LEU A 103 -2.55 -10.57 -7.40
N ASN A 104 -3.43 -9.91 -8.17
CA ASN A 104 -3.82 -8.53 -7.91
C ASN A 104 -4.48 -8.40 -6.53
N CYS A 105 -5.37 -9.32 -6.19
CA CYS A 105 -6.05 -9.33 -4.90
C CYS A 105 -5.10 -9.54 -3.72
N TRP A 106 -4.10 -10.40 -3.89
CA TRP A 106 -3.04 -10.59 -2.89
C TRP A 106 -2.18 -9.33 -2.67
N ASN A 107 -2.11 -8.44 -3.66
CA ASN A 107 -1.35 -7.18 -3.62
C ASN A 107 -2.19 -5.95 -3.26
N ILE A 108 -3.46 -6.11 -2.90
CA ILE A 108 -4.28 -5.02 -2.37
C ILE A 108 -3.71 -4.57 -1.02
N GLU A 109 -3.51 -3.25 -0.87
CA GLU A 109 -3.06 -2.66 0.39
C GLU A 109 -4.12 -2.81 1.48
N VAL A 110 -3.70 -3.18 2.69
CA VAL A 110 -4.55 -3.27 3.88
C VAL A 110 -4.02 -2.31 4.96
N PHE A 111 -4.94 -1.64 5.64
CA PHE A 111 -4.65 -0.67 6.71
C PHE A 111 -4.63 -1.35 8.08
#